data_AF-A0A653CC45-F1
#
_entry.id   AF-A0A653CC45-F1
#
_cell.length_a   1.000
_cell.length_b   1.000
_cell.length_c   1.000
_cell.angle_alpha   90.00
_cell.angle_beta   90.00
_cell.angle_gamma   90.00
#
_symmetry.space_group_name_H-M   'P 1'
#
loop_
_entity.id
_entity.type
_entity.pdbx_description
1 polymer ?
#
loop_
_entity_poly.entity_id
_entity_poly.type
_entity_poly.pdbx_seq_one_letter_code
_entity_poly.pdbx_strand_id
1 'polypeptide(L)'
;MASTDDALAIVGLILAIKKLIKPKRYRTVWCKNWLRKREQYSHINLLNELRFAPKDWHNYLRMDEETYLKLLSMVTPFIRKRDTVMRQAIPPHERLTATLRFLATGRSYEDLKYTTIISPQALGVIIPETCDAIYKVLLKDYFKFPQSEEEWKNIAKRFEERWNFPHCLGAVDGKHIDIIPPSGSGSYFYNYKGR
;
A
#
# COMPACT_ATOMS: atom_id res chain seq x y z
N MET A 1 -35.15 22.76 -45.77
CA MET A 1 -35.57 21.50 -45.11
C MET A 1 -34.31 20.83 -44.63
N ALA A 2 -33.99 20.91 -43.33
CA ALA A 2 -32.84 20.19 -42.78
C ALA A 2 -33.05 18.69 -43.03
N SER A 3 -32.03 18.00 -43.53
CA SER A 3 -32.14 16.59 -43.87
C SER A 3 -32.35 15.79 -42.58
N THR A 4 -33.09 14.69 -42.66
CA THR A 4 -33.32 13.77 -41.53
C THR A 4 -32.01 13.28 -40.89
N ASP A 5 -30.93 13.26 -41.67
CA ASP A 5 -29.60 12.83 -41.27
C ASP A 5 -28.90 13.87 -40.38
N ASP A 6 -29.10 15.17 -40.65
CA ASP A 6 -28.59 16.26 -39.81
C ASP A 6 -29.26 16.24 -38.42
N ALA A 7 -30.56 15.94 -38.36
CA ALA A 7 -31.29 15.81 -37.11
C ALA A 7 -30.80 14.61 -36.28
N LEU A 8 -30.52 13.47 -36.93
CA LEU A 8 -29.96 12.28 -36.29
C LEU A 8 -28.54 12.53 -35.75
N ALA A 9 -27.70 13.25 -36.51
CA ALA A 9 -26.36 13.61 -36.07
C ALA A 9 -26.37 14.51 -34.83
N ILE A 10 -27.27 15.50 -34.77
CA ILE A 10 -27.42 16.40 -33.61
C ILE A 10 -27.90 15.63 -32.37
N VAL A 11 -28.88 14.73 -32.51
CA VAL A 11 -29.36 13.90 -31.40
C VAL A 11 -28.25 12.97 -30.90
N GLY A 12 -27.49 12.35 -31.81
CA GLY A 12 -26.32 11.54 -31.48
C GLY A 12 -25.27 12.33 -30.68
N LEU A 13 -24.99 13.56 -31.10
CA LEU A 13 -24.06 14.45 -30.41
C LEU A 13 -24.55 14.84 -29.00
N ILE A 14 -25.84 15.16 -28.84
CA ILE A 14 -26.43 15.49 -27.53
C ILE A 14 -26.36 14.30 -26.58
N LEU A 15 -26.64 13.08 -27.06
CA LEU A 15 -26.55 11.86 -26.26
C LEU A 15 -25.10 11.55 -25.86
N ALA A 16 -24.13 11.73 -26.77
CA ALA A 16 -22.71 11.58 -26.48
C ALA A 16 -22.25 12.60 -25.42
N ILE A 17 -22.64 13.88 -25.56
CA ILE A 17 -22.33 14.93 -24.59
C ILE A 17 -22.96 14.61 -23.23
N LYS A 18 -24.23 14.17 -23.17
CA LYS A 18 -24.88 13.76 -21.91
C LYS A 18 -24.20 12.55 -21.27
N LYS A 19 -23.65 11.62 -22.05
CA LYS A 19 -22.88 10.47 -21.53
C LYS A 19 -21.52 10.89 -20.99
N LEU A 20 -20.92 11.93 -21.57
CA LEU A 20 -19.66 12.52 -21.12
C LEU A 20 -19.86 13.39 -19.85
N ILE A 21 -21.00 14.07 -19.73
CA ILE A 21 -21.36 14.87 -18.55
C ILE A 21 -21.97 13.96 -17.48
N LYS A 22 -21.11 13.38 -16.63
CA LYS A 22 -21.59 12.65 -15.44
C LYS A 22 -22.22 13.63 -14.45
N PRO A 23 -23.43 13.37 -13.92
CA PRO A 23 -24.06 14.26 -12.94
C PRO A 23 -23.18 14.39 -11.70
N LYS A 24 -23.02 15.62 -11.20
CA LYS A 24 -22.32 15.87 -9.92
C LYS A 24 -23.09 15.16 -8.81
N ARG A 25 -22.45 14.17 -8.19
CA ARG A 25 -23.00 13.49 -7.02
C ARG A 25 -22.75 14.35 -5.80
N TYR A 26 -23.82 14.91 -5.23
CA TYR A 26 -23.75 15.60 -3.94
C TYR A 26 -23.64 14.58 -2.82
N ARG A 27 -22.78 14.88 -1.84
CA ARG A 27 -22.60 13.99 -0.70
C ARG A 27 -23.77 14.17 0.26
N THR A 28 -24.51 13.09 0.50
CA THR A 28 -25.66 13.09 1.43
C THR A 28 -25.25 13.08 2.89
N VAL A 29 -24.06 12.53 3.21
CA VAL A 29 -23.58 12.40 4.59
C VAL A 29 -22.09 12.74 4.69
N TRP A 30 -21.72 13.60 5.65
CA TRP A 30 -20.34 14.04 5.80
C TRP A 30 -19.37 12.92 6.21
N CYS A 31 -19.78 12.04 7.11
CA CYS A 31 -19.03 10.84 7.48
C CYS A 31 -20.01 9.78 7.97
N LYS A 32 -19.78 8.51 7.61
CA LYS A 32 -20.62 7.42 8.10
C LYS A 32 -20.49 7.32 9.62
N ASN A 33 -21.59 7.13 10.33
CA ASN A 33 -21.59 7.14 11.81
C ASN A 33 -20.61 6.13 12.43
N TRP A 34 -20.46 4.94 11.83
CA TRP A 34 -19.52 3.93 12.34
C TRP A 34 -18.04 4.33 12.15
N LEU A 35 -17.70 5.12 11.12
CA LEU A 35 -16.35 5.64 10.93
C LEU A 35 -15.97 6.69 11.99
N ARG A 36 -16.96 7.32 12.64
CA ARG A 36 -16.73 8.22 13.78
C ARG A 36 -16.39 7.45 15.06
N LYS A 37 -16.73 6.15 15.12
CA LYS A 37 -16.49 5.27 16.27
C LYS A 37 -15.15 4.53 16.14
N ARG A 38 -14.11 5.21 15.65
CA ARG A 38 -12.78 4.63 15.41
C ARG A 38 -12.16 4.09 16.70
N GLU A 39 -12.23 4.86 17.79
CA GLU A 39 -11.71 4.44 19.10
C GLU A 39 -12.33 3.13 19.60
N GLN A 40 -13.59 2.84 19.23
CA GLN A 40 -14.28 1.63 19.66
C GLN A 40 -13.96 0.42 18.78
N TYR A 41 -14.00 0.59 17.46
CA TYR A 41 -13.97 -0.54 16.52
C TYR A 41 -12.64 -0.73 15.79
N SER A 42 -11.68 0.18 15.95
CA SER A 42 -10.37 0.04 15.32
C SER A 42 -9.61 -1.14 15.91
N HIS A 43 -8.89 -1.86 15.03
CA HIS A 43 -8.01 -2.95 15.40
C HIS A 43 -6.87 -2.59 16.37
N ILE A 44 -6.72 -1.32 16.76
CA ILE A 44 -5.78 -0.91 17.81
C ILE A 44 -6.13 -1.54 19.14
N ASN A 45 -7.42 -1.67 19.45
CA ASN A 45 -7.86 -2.34 20.67
C ASN A 45 -7.42 -3.80 20.69
N LEU A 46 -7.52 -4.49 19.54
CA LEU A 46 -6.99 -5.83 19.38
C LEU A 46 -5.46 -5.85 19.53
N LEU A 47 -4.74 -4.90 18.92
CA LEU A 47 -3.28 -4.84 19.06
C LEU A 47 -2.85 -4.73 20.53
N ASN A 48 -3.55 -3.95 21.36
CA ASN A 48 -3.24 -3.85 22.78
C ASN A 48 -3.29 -5.20 23.49
N GLU A 49 -4.25 -6.07 23.12
CA GLU A 49 -4.32 -7.45 23.63
C GLU A 49 -3.20 -8.33 23.06
N LEU A 50 -2.88 -8.17 21.77
CA LEU A 50 -1.84 -8.95 21.10
C LEU A 50 -0.43 -8.73 21.68
N ARG A 51 -0.19 -7.63 22.41
CA ARG A 51 1.08 -7.39 23.12
C ARG A 51 1.43 -8.51 24.09
N PHE A 52 0.41 -9.15 24.68
CA PHE A 52 0.58 -10.30 25.57
C PHE A 52 0.69 -11.64 24.83
N ALA A 53 0.55 -11.64 23.51
CA ALA A 53 0.66 -12.81 22.64
C ALA A 53 1.67 -12.55 21.49
N PRO A 54 2.99 -12.58 21.76
CA PRO A 54 4.02 -12.16 20.79
C PRO A 54 3.97 -12.88 19.44
N LYS A 55 3.59 -14.17 19.43
CA LYS A 55 3.42 -14.95 18.19
C LYS A 55 2.31 -14.37 17.33
N ASP A 56 1.19 -14.02 17.93
CA ASP A 56 0.03 -13.45 17.22
C ASP A 56 0.28 -12.01 16.82
N TRP A 57 0.95 -11.21 17.65
CA TRP A 57 1.46 -9.88 17.28
C TRP A 57 2.32 -9.97 16.02
N HIS A 58 3.34 -10.84 16.04
CA HIS A 58 4.23 -11.04 14.91
C HIS A 58 3.48 -11.54 13.68
N ASN A 59 2.52 -12.45 13.82
CA ASN A 59 1.68 -12.89 12.71
C ASN A 59 0.81 -11.75 12.14
N TYR A 60 0.33 -10.85 13.01
CA TYR A 60 -0.56 -9.77 12.63
C TYR A 60 0.16 -8.66 11.86
N LEU A 61 1.35 -8.26 12.32
CA LEU A 61 2.15 -7.15 11.78
C LEU A 61 3.36 -7.58 10.94
N ARG A 62 3.73 -8.87 10.96
CA ARG A 62 4.99 -9.41 10.39
C ARG A 62 6.24 -8.76 10.97
N MET A 63 6.14 -8.34 12.23
CA MET A 63 7.16 -7.58 12.96
C MET A 63 6.92 -7.76 14.47
N ASP A 64 7.98 -7.84 15.26
CA ASP A 64 7.88 -7.84 16.72
C ASP A 64 7.54 -6.44 17.28
N GLU A 65 7.15 -6.37 18.55
CA GLU A 65 6.71 -5.11 19.17
C GLU A 65 7.85 -4.10 19.31
N GLU A 66 9.06 -4.57 19.68
CA GLU A 66 10.22 -3.69 19.88
C GLU A 66 10.62 -3.00 18.57
N THR A 67 10.73 -3.78 17.49
CA THR A 67 10.98 -3.28 16.14
C THR A 67 9.87 -2.35 15.68
N TYR A 68 8.60 -2.67 15.98
CA TYR A 68 7.48 -1.80 15.67
C TYR A 68 7.59 -0.43 16.37
N LEU A 69 7.89 -0.41 17.68
CA LEU A 69 8.02 0.82 18.45
C LEU A 69 9.21 1.67 17.98
N LYS A 70 10.34 1.01 17.67
CA LYS A 70 11.50 1.68 17.08
C LYS A 70 11.14 2.31 15.74
N LEU A 71 10.52 1.55 14.83
CA LEU A 71 10.07 2.07 13.54
C LEU A 71 9.08 3.22 13.72
N LEU A 72 8.12 3.09 14.64
CA LEU A 72 7.14 4.13 14.96
C LEU A 72 7.82 5.43 15.39
N SER A 73 8.83 5.37 16.26
CA SER A 73 9.57 6.57 16.67
C SER A 73 10.27 7.25 15.49
N MET A 74 10.84 6.47 14.55
CA MET A 74 11.55 6.99 13.39
C MET A 74 10.60 7.65 12.39
N VAL A 75 9.45 7.04 12.10
CA VAL A 75 8.50 7.54 11.10
C VAL A 75 7.57 8.64 11.62
N THR A 76 7.35 8.72 12.94
CA THR A 76 6.39 9.65 13.57
C THR A 76 6.58 11.12 13.12
N PRO A 77 7.81 11.68 13.06
CA PRO A 77 8.03 13.05 12.60
C PRO A 77 7.50 13.32 11.18
N PHE A 78 7.45 12.31 10.33
CA PHE A 78 7.05 12.42 8.93
C PHE A 78 5.54 12.22 8.70
N ILE A 79 4.89 11.38 9.52
CA ILE A 79 3.49 10.98 9.30
C ILE A 79 2.50 11.64 10.27
N ARG A 80 2.99 12.36 11.29
CA ARG A 80 2.12 13.07 12.25
C ARG A 80 1.34 14.18 11.57
N LYS A 81 0.03 14.22 11.83
CA LYS A 81 -0.88 15.28 11.39
C LYS A 81 -1.41 16.05 12.59
N ARG A 82 -1.92 17.27 12.33
CA ARG A 82 -2.52 18.14 13.34
C ARG A 82 -4.02 17.90 13.41
N ASP A 83 -4.56 17.94 14.61
CA ASP A 83 -6.00 17.97 14.83
C ASP A 83 -6.59 19.28 14.32
N THR A 84 -7.83 19.22 13.85
CA THR A 84 -8.59 20.40 13.47
C THR A 84 -9.91 20.44 14.23
N VAL A 85 -10.56 21.60 14.27
CA VAL A 85 -11.88 21.79 14.91
C VAL A 85 -12.92 20.79 14.36
N MET A 86 -12.79 20.41 13.08
CA MET A 86 -13.75 19.55 12.40
C MET A 86 -13.47 18.05 12.59
N ARG A 87 -12.21 17.66 12.83
CA ARG A 87 -11.83 16.25 12.99
C ARG A 87 -10.50 16.11 13.72
N GLN A 88 -10.41 15.09 14.56
CA GLN A 88 -9.12 14.59 15.04
C GLN A 88 -8.37 13.90 13.90
N ALA A 89 -7.06 14.13 13.86
CA ALA A 89 -6.14 13.45 12.99
C ALA A 89 -6.11 11.94 13.32
N ILE A 90 -5.76 11.14 12.33
CA ILE A 90 -5.45 9.72 12.57
C ILE A 90 -4.02 9.70 13.14
N PRO A 91 -3.81 9.18 14.36
CA PRO A 91 -2.51 9.17 15.03
C PRO A 91 -1.43 8.41 14.23
N PRO A 92 -0.13 8.73 14.43
CA PRO A 92 0.98 8.02 13.78
C PRO A 92 0.94 6.50 13.96
N HIS A 93 0.60 6.01 15.16
CA HIS A 93 0.53 4.57 15.43
C HIS A 93 -0.57 3.89 14.58
N GLU A 94 -1.76 4.49 14.45
CA GLU A 94 -2.84 3.96 13.61
C GLU A 94 -2.45 3.96 12.13
N ARG A 95 -1.77 5.02 11.67
CA ARG A 95 -1.29 5.14 10.29
C ARG A 95 -0.26 4.07 9.96
N LEU A 96 0.72 3.86 10.85
CA LEU A 96 1.75 2.84 10.70
C LEU A 96 1.13 1.44 10.74
N THR A 97 0.27 1.16 11.72
CA THR A 97 -0.42 -0.13 11.83
C THR A 97 -1.25 -0.46 10.60
N ALA A 98 -2.05 0.49 10.10
CA ALA A 98 -2.85 0.29 8.90
C ALA A 98 -1.96 -0.05 7.69
N THR A 99 -0.83 0.63 7.57
CA THR A 99 0.16 0.41 6.49
C THR A 99 0.83 -0.95 6.60
N LEU A 100 1.34 -1.32 7.77
CA LEU A 100 1.96 -2.63 7.98
C LEU A 100 0.96 -3.77 7.75
N ARG A 101 -0.29 -3.60 8.21
CA ARG A 101 -1.35 -4.60 7.97
C ARG A 101 -1.67 -4.76 6.48
N PHE A 102 -1.70 -3.65 5.74
CA PHE A 102 -1.84 -3.68 4.29
C PHE A 102 -0.68 -4.46 3.64
N LEU A 103 0.57 -4.14 3.98
CA LEU A 103 1.76 -4.80 3.44
C LEU A 103 1.83 -6.29 3.80
N ALA A 104 1.42 -6.66 5.01
CA ALA A 104 1.42 -8.03 5.51
C ALA A 104 0.39 -8.93 4.81
N THR A 105 -0.76 -8.37 4.41
CA THR A 105 -1.90 -9.15 3.90
C THR A 105 -2.21 -8.95 2.42
N GLY A 106 -1.82 -7.81 1.82
CA GLY A 106 -2.17 -7.45 0.45
C GLY A 106 -3.66 -7.18 0.20
N ARG A 107 -4.47 -6.99 1.26
CA ARG A 107 -5.92 -6.77 1.15
C ARG A 107 -6.24 -5.43 0.48
N SER A 108 -7.39 -5.33 -0.18
CA SER A 108 -7.86 -4.07 -0.76
C SER A 108 -8.19 -3.02 0.30
N TYR A 109 -8.15 -1.74 -0.06
CA TYR A 109 -8.54 -0.65 0.85
C TYR A 109 -10.02 -0.73 1.26
N GLU A 110 -10.87 -1.26 0.37
CA GLU A 110 -12.30 -1.45 0.64
C GLU A 110 -12.55 -2.47 1.75
N ASP A 111 -11.64 -3.41 1.92
CA ASP A 111 -11.71 -4.46 2.92
C ASP A 111 -10.99 -4.04 4.21
N LEU A 112 -9.81 -3.42 4.07
CA LEU A 112 -9.02 -2.90 5.19
C LEU A 112 -9.76 -1.82 6.01
N LYS A 113 -10.67 -1.06 5.38
CA LYS A 113 -11.46 -0.02 6.05
C LYS A 113 -12.26 -0.53 7.25
N TYR A 114 -12.71 -1.79 7.22
CA TYR A 114 -13.52 -2.33 8.30
C TYR A 114 -12.68 -2.70 9.51
N THR A 115 -11.42 -3.11 9.30
CA THR A 115 -10.50 -3.41 10.40
C THR A 115 -9.85 -2.16 11.01
N THR A 116 -9.54 -1.18 10.17
CA THR A 116 -8.86 0.06 10.59
C THR A 116 -9.84 1.16 11.01
N ILE A 117 -11.09 1.07 10.56
CA ILE A 117 -12.10 2.13 10.67
C ILE A 117 -11.60 3.45 10.02
N ILE A 118 -10.85 3.31 8.93
CA ILE A 118 -10.34 4.41 8.10
C ILE A 118 -10.94 4.27 6.70
N SER A 119 -11.42 5.37 6.11
CA SER A 119 -12.01 5.30 4.78
C SER A 119 -10.98 4.88 3.71
N PRO A 120 -11.39 4.17 2.64
CA PRO A 120 -10.49 3.79 1.54
C PRO A 120 -9.75 4.98 0.93
N GLN A 121 -10.40 6.14 0.85
CA GLN A 121 -9.80 7.37 0.33
C GLN A 121 -8.68 7.87 1.26
N ALA A 122 -8.87 7.79 2.57
CA ALA A 122 -7.83 8.18 3.52
C ALA A 122 -6.69 7.14 3.54
N LEU A 123 -7.01 5.83 3.48
CA LEU A 123 -6.01 4.77 3.36
C LEU A 123 -5.13 4.95 2.11
N GLY A 124 -5.73 5.31 0.98
CA GLY A 124 -5.00 5.58 -0.26
C GLY A 124 -4.01 6.76 -0.19
N VAL A 125 -4.12 7.64 0.81
CA VAL A 125 -3.13 8.69 1.10
C VAL A 125 -2.17 8.23 2.19
N ILE A 126 -2.70 7.65 3.26
CA ILE A 126 -1.93 7.25 4.45
C ILE A 126 -0.88 6.20 4.11
N ILE A 127 -1.26 5.18 3.34
CA ILE A 127 -0.39 4.04 3.05
C ILE A 127 0.83 4.49 2.23
N PRO A 128 0.69 5.18 1.08
CA PRO A 128 1.85 5.69 0.35
C PRO A 128 2.72 6.65 1.16
N GLU A 129 2.10 7.60 1.90
CA GLU A 129 2.84 8.55 2.74
C GLU A 129 3.66 7.83 3.82
N THR A 130 3.10 6.78 4.41
CA THR A 130 3.78 6.00 5.45
C THR A 130 4.87 5.12 4.83
N CYS A 131 4.65 4.51 3.66
CA CYS A 131 5.69 3.78 2.93
C CYS A 131 6.88 4.68 2.57
N ASP A 132 6.62 5.90 2.10
CA ASP A 132 7.67 6.89 1.81
C ASP A 132 8.45 7.29 3.07
N ALA A 133 7.75 7.49 4.20
CA ALA A 133 8.41 7.72 5.48
C ALA A 133 9.28 6.54 5.92
N ILE A 134 8.78 5.30 5.83
CA ILE A 134 9.54 4.08 6.13
C ILE A 134 10.80 4.00 5.26
N TYR A 135 10.65 4.23 3.95
CA TYR A 135 11.77 4.24 3.01
C TYR A 135 12.81 5.29 3.42
N LYS A 136 12.40 6.54 3.66
CA LYS A 136 13.31 7.63 4.06
C LYS A 136 14.13 7.33 5.31
N VAL A 137 13.50 6.74 6.33
CA VAL A 137 14.18 6.49 7.61
C VAL A 137 15.05 5.24 7.59
N LEU A 138 14.75 4.24 6.76
CA LEU A 138 15.50 2.98 6.71
C LEU A 138 16.53 2.92 5.58
N LEU A 139 16.39 3.71 4.52
CA LEU A 139 17.25 3.66 3.33
C LEU A 139 18.73 3.68 3.68
N LYS A 140 19.14 4.63 4.54
CA LYS A 140 20.55 4.83 4.89
C LYS A 140 21.16 3.63 5.63
N ASP A 141 20.39 3.01 6.51
CA ASP A 141 20.92 1.99 7.42
C ASP A 141 20.90 0.59 6.79
N TYR A 142 19.88 0.31 5.97
CA TYR A 142 19.61 -1.03 5.46
C TYR A 142 19.88 -1.20 3.96
N PHE A 143 19.93 -0.12 3.19
CA PHE A 143 20.15 -0.17 1.73
C PHE A 143 21.56 0.30 1.38
N LYS A 144 22.55 -0.44 1.87
CA LYS A 144 23.97 -0.18 1.60
C LYS A 144 24.39 -0.90 0.33
N PHE A 145 24.91 -0.14 -0.63
CA PHE A 145 25.54 -0.70 -1.82
C PHE A 145 27.05 -0.70 -1.70
N PRO A 146 27.73 -1.67 -2.33
CA PRO A 146 29.18 -1.62 -2.46
C PRO A 146 29.63 -0.33 -3.15
N GLN A 147 30.61 0.35 -2.56
CA GLN A 147 31.08 1.66 -3.00
C GLN A 147 32.39 1.60 -3.78
N SER A 148 33.12 0.48 -3.72
CA SER A 148 34.38 0.30 -4.44
C SER A 148 34.38 -0.93 -5.34
N GLU A 149 35.26 -0.91 -6.34
CA GLU A 149 35.49 -2.06 -7.22
C GLU A 149 35.95 -3.30 -6.44
N GLU A 150 36.77 -3.14 -5.38
CA GLU A 150 37.18 -4.29 -4.56
C GLU A 150 36.00 -4.92 -3.83
N GLU A 151 35.07 -4.12 -3.30
CA GLU A 151 33.87 -4.66 -2.64
C GLU A 151 33.01 -5.46 -3.64
N TRP A 152 32.85 -4.97 -4.86
CA TRP A 152 32.16 -5.70 -5.94
C TRP A 152 32.87 -7.00 -6.31
N LYS A 153 34.20 -6.98 -6.47
CA LYS A 153 35.00 -8.19 -6.74
C LYS A 153 34.89 -9.21 -5.61
N ASN A 154 34.89 -8.75 -4.36
CA ASN A 154 34.72 -9.62 -3.19
C ASN A 154 33.35 -10.29 -3.18
N ILE A 155 32.29 -9.59 -3.59
CA ILE A 155 30.96 -10.19 -3.71
C ILE A 155 30.95 -11.25 -4.81
N ALA A 156 31.44 -10.93 -6.01
CA ALA A 156 31.53 -11.88 -7.13
C ALA A 156 32.28 -13.15 -6.74
N LYS A 157 33.45 -13.00 -6.09
CA LYS A 157 34.25 -14.11 -5.61
C LYS A 157 33.50 -14.99 -4.61
N ARG A 158 32.78 -14.39 -3.65
CA ARG A 158 31.97 -15.14 -2.68
C ARG A 158 30.85 -15.93 -3.34
N PHE A 159 30.26 -15.41 -4.40
CA PHE A 159 29.23 -16.14 -5.15
C PHE A 159 29.83 -17.32 -5.94
N GLU A 160 30.98 -17.10 -6.57
CA GLU A 160 31.72 -18.14 -7.28
C GLU A 160 32.15 -19.28 -6.34
N GLU A 161 32.75 -18.96 -5.18
CA GLU A 161 33.22 -19.97 -4.23
C GLU A 161 32.09 -20.82 -3.62
N ARG A 162 30.91 -20.23 -3.39
CA ARG A 162 29.80 -20.91 -2.72
C ARG A 162 28.85 -21.64 -3.66
N TRP A 163 28.63 -21.09 -4.85
CA TRP A 163 27.59 -21.55 -5.77
C TRP A 163 28.10 -21.79 -7.20
N ASN A 164 29.41 -21.67 -7.44
CA ASN A 164 30.00 -21.73 -8.78
C ASN A 164 29.31 -20.77 -9.76
N PHE A 165 28.94 -19.59 -9.26
CA PHE A 165 28.24 -18.57 -10.03
C PHE A 165 29.12 -17.32 -10.20
N PRO A 166 30.03 -17.33 -11.19
CA PRO A 166 31.00 -16.25 -11.39
C PRO A 166 30.32 -14.94 -11.81
N HIS A 167 31.00 -13.82 -11.54
CA HIS A 167 30.53 -12.46 -11.87
C HIS A 167 29.18 -12.04 -11.26
N CYS A 168 28.68 -12.77 -10.26
CA CYS A 168 27.45 -12.39 -9.56
C CYS A 168 27.70 -11.28 -8.54
N LEU A 169 27.16 -10.10 -8.79
CA LEU A 169 27.35 -8.92 -7.95
C LEU A 169 26.31 -8.81 -6.81
N GLY A 170 25.35 -9.73 -6.75
CA GLY A 170 24.30 -9.73 -5.74
C GLY A 170 23.09 -10.54 -6.20
N ALA A 171 22.23 -10.86 -5.24
CA ALA A 171 20.97 -11.52 -5.48
C ALA A 171 19.85 -10.70 -4.84
N VAL A 172 18.79 -10.45 -5.60
CA VAL A 172 17.56 -9.86 -5.11
C VAL A 172 16.51 -10.94 -5.15
N ASP A 173 15.93 -11.27 -4.00
CA ASP A 173 14.83 -12.23 -3.97
C ASP A 173 13.61 -11.66 -4.68
N GLY A 174 12.94 -12.49 -5.47
CA GLY A 174 11.82 -12.09 -6.30
C GLY A 174 10.51 -12.16 -5.55
N LYS A 175 9.67 -11.12 -5.68
CA LYS A 175 8.24 -11.23 -5.34
C LYS A 175 7.46 -11.51 -6.62
N HIS A 176 6.62 -12.54 -6.59
CA HIS A 176 5.64 -12.75 -7.65
C HIS A 176 4.58 -11.64 -7.60
N ILE A 177 4.40 -10.95 -8.72
CA ILE A 177 3.36 -9.93 -8.91
C ILE A 177 2.34 -10.54 -9.86
N ASP A 178 1.12 -10.74 -9.37
CA ASP A 178 0.03 -11.25 -10.20
C ASP A 178 -0.28 -10.20 -11.27
N ILE A 179 -0.30 -10.64 -12.53
CA ILE A 179 -0.63 -9.81 -13.67
C ILE A 179 -1.77 -10.45 -14.45
N ILE A 180 -2.58 -9.63 -15.11
CA ILE A 180 -3.50 -10.13 -16.13
C ILE A 180 -2.67 -10.37 -17.39
N PRO A 181 -2.60 -11.62 -17.90
CA PRO A 181 -1.80 -11.91 -19.08
C PRO A 181 -2.38 -11.17 -20.30
N PRO A 182 -1.53 -10.55 -21.14
CA PRO A 182 -1.99 -9.95 -22.38
C PRO A 182 -2.71 -10.96 -23.28
N SER A 183 -3.72 -10.53 -24.04
CA SER A 183 -4.43 -11.40 -24.98
C SER A 183 -3.46 -12.04 -25.98
N GLY A 184 -3.61 -13.35 -26.24
CA GLY A 184 -2.78 -14.08 -27.21
C GLY A 184 -1.38 -14.46 -26.73
N SER A 185 -1.07 -14.25 -25.46
CA SER A 185 0.26 -14.53 -24.90
C SER A 185 0.51 -16.00 -24.48
N GLY A 186 -0.43 -16.91 -24.74
CA GLY A 186 -0.26 -18.34 -24.47
C GLY A 186 0.20 -18.63 -23.04
N SER A 187 1.26 -19.42 -22.90
CA SER A 187 1.87 -19.79 -21.62
C SER A 187 3.03 -18.88 -21.18
N TYR A 188 3.35 -17.79 -21.90
CA TYR A 188 4.48 -16.92 -21.57
C TYR A 188 4.37 -16.27 -20.19
N PHE A 189 3.13 -16.04 -19.73
CA PHE A 189 2.84 -15.47 -18.42
C PHE A 189 2.22 -16.50 -17.47
N TYR A 190 2.33 -17.79 -17.79
CA TYR A 190 1.81 -18.86 -16.95
C TYR A 190 2.72 -19.08 -15.74
N ASN A 191 2.15 -18.93 -14.55
CA ASN A 191 2.85 -19.21 -13.32
C ASN A 191 2.73 -20.70 -12.96
N TYR A 192 3.85 -21.42 -13.02
CA TYR A 192 3.93 -22.84 -12.66
C TYR A 192 3.60 -23.11 -11.17
N LYS A 193 3.61 -22.08 -10.31
CA LYS A 193 3.21 -22.19 -8.90
C LYS A 193 1.68 -22.11 -8.69
N GLY A 194 0.90 -22.05 -9.76
CA GLY A 194 -0.58 -22.11 -9.70
C GLY A 194 -1.25 -20.90 -9.08
N ARG A 195 -0.65 -19.70 -9.20
CA ARG A 195 -1.29 -18.42 -8.89
C ARG A 195 -1.58 -17.66 -10.17
#